data_AF-A0A377XA67-F1
#
_entry.id   AF-A0A377XA67-F1
#
_cell.length_a   1.000
_cell.length_b   1.000
_cell.length_c   1.000
_cell.angle_alpha   90.00
_cell.angle_beta   90.00
_cell.angle_gamma   90.00
#
_symmetry.space_group_name_H-M   'P 1'
#
loop_
_entity.id
_entity.type
_entity.pdbx_description
1 polymer ?
#
loop_
_entity_poly.entity_id
_entity_poly.type
_entity_poly.pdbx_seq_one_letter_code
_entity_poly.pdbx_strand_id
1 'polypeptide(L)' 'MIKFAAQAGAIDEEKVVLESLGAIKRAGADLIFSYFALDLAEKKILR' A
#
# COMPACT_ATOMS: atom_id res chain seq x y z
N MET A 1 -1.04 3.87 10.76
CA MET A 1 -0.44 5.13 10.29
C MET A 1 -1.06 5.59 8.98
N ILE A 2 -0.90 4.83 7.88
CA ILE A 2 -1.38 5.25 6.54
C ILE A 2 -2.87 5.62 6.53
N LYS A 3 -3.77 4.74 7.01
CA LYS A 3 -5.22 5.01 7.07
C LYS A 3 -5.57 6.30 7.80
N PHE A 4 -5.00 6.54 8.98
CA PHE A 4 -5.29 7.76 9.76
C PHE A 4 -4.75 9.02 9.10
N ALA A 5 -3.54 8.97 8.51
CA ALA A 5 -2.97 10.09 7.79
C ALA A 5 -3.77 10.43 6.51
N ALA A 6 -4.28 9.41 5.80
CA ALA A 6 -5.16 9.60 4.67
C ALA A 6 -6.52 10.18 5.09
N GLN A 7 -7.12 9.68 6.18
CA GLN A 7 -8.36 10.23 6.73
C GLN A 7 -8.23 11.69 7.17
N ALA A 8 -7.05 12.09 7.66
CA ALA A 8 -6.73 13.47 7.99
C ALA A 8 -6.43 14.35 6.75
N GLY A 9 -6.47 13.79 5.53
CA GLY A 9 -6.17 14.50 4.28
C GLY A 9 -4.70 14.87 4.11
N ALA A 10 -3.80 14.32 4.93
CA ALA A 10 -2.37 14.66 4.90
C ALA A 10 -1.62 13.95 3.76
N ILE A 11 -2.13 12.81 3.29
CA ILE A 11 -1.52 11.99 2.23
C ILE A 11 -2.59 11.37 1.33
N ASP A 12 -2.16 11.01 0.12
CA ASP A 12 -2.92 10.14 -0.79
C ASP A 12 -2.70 8.68 -0.37
N GLU A 13 -3.78 8.00 0.05
CA GLU A 13 -3.69 6.64 0.59
C GLU A 13 -3.13 5.64 -0.43
N GLU A 14 -3.67 5.65 -1.64
CA GLU A 14 -3.32 4.66 -2.66
C GLU A 14 -1.86 4.81 -3.07
N LYS A 15 -1.42 6.04 -3.31
CA LYS A 15 -0.01 6.32 -3.67
C LYS A 15 0.94 5.89 -2.58
N VAL A 16 0.65 6.22 -1.31
CA VAL A 16 1.54 5.88 -0.20
C VAL A 16 1.56 4.38 0.07
N VAL A 17 0.43 3.68 -0.06
CA VAL A 17 0.41 2.21 0.05
C VAL A 17 1.28 1.57 -1.04
N LEU A 18 1.12 1.98 -2.30
CA LEU A 18 1.90 1.43 -3.41
C LEU A 18 3.40 1.73 -3.27
N GLU A 19 3.77 2.95 -2.88
CA GLU A 19 5.17 3.31 -2.66
C GLU A 19 5.77 2.52 -1.49
N SER A 20 5.02 2.36 -0.39
CA SER A 20 5.49 1.60 0.79
C SER A 20 5.72 0.13 0.45
N LEU A 21 4.76 -0.52 -0.22
CA LEU A 21 4.90 -1.92 -0.65
C LEU A 21 6.01 -2.06 -1.70
N GLY A 22 6.12 -1.13 -2.63
CA GLY A 22 7.20 -1.08 -3.62
C GLY A 22 8.57 -0.91 -2.97
N ALA A 23 8.69 -0.11 -1.91
CA ALA A 23 9.93 0.06 -1.17
C ALA A 23 10.36 -1.23 -0.46
N ILE A 24 9.41 -1.97 0.12
CA ILE A 24 9.66 -3.30 0.72
C ILE A 24 10.12 -4.29 -0.35
N LYS A 25 9.44 -4.33 -1.50
CA LYS A 25 9.85 -5.20 -2.62
C LYS A 25 11.25 -4.85 -3.14
N ARG A 26 11.53 -3.55 -3.29
CA ARG A 26 12.84 -3.03 -3.71
C ARG A 26 13.96 -3.40 -2.73
N ALA A 27 13.66 -3.51 -1.43
CA ALA A 27 14.62 -3.96 -0.42
C ALA A 27 14.97 -5.45 -0.52
N GLY A 28 14.32 -6.20 -1.43
CA GLY A 28 14.62 -7.61 -1.71
C GLY A 28 13.61 -8.61 -1.15
N ALA A 29 12.45 -8.15 -0.65
CA ALA A 29 11.43 -9.07 -0.14
C ALA A 29 10.80 -9.90 -1.29
N ASP A 30 10.78 -11.22 -1.17
CA ASP A 30 10.07 -12.08 -2.12
C ASP A 30 8.55 -11.99 -1.94
N LEU A 31 8.09 -12.00 -0.69
CA LEU A 31 6.68 -11.92 -0.28
C LEU A 31 6.45 -10.79 0.72
N ILE A 32 5.26 -10.19 0.67
CA ILE A 32 4.84 -9.11 1.58
C ILE A 32 3.47 -9.45 2.15
N PHE A 33 3.38 -9.63 3.46
CA PHE A 33 2.11 -9.76 4.16
C PHE A 33 1.57 -8.38 4.49
N SER A 34 0.40 -8.03 3.93
CA SER A 34 -0.20 -6.70 4.08
C SER A 34 -1.71 -6.78 4.21
N TYR A 35 -2.26 -6.03 5.16
CA TYR A 35 -3.71 -5.85 5.32
C TYR A 35 -4.35 -5.11 4.15
N PHE A 36 -3.57 -4.42 3.32
CA PHE A 36 -4.06 -3.73 2.12
C PHE A 36 -4.20 -4.68 0.92
N ALA A 37 -3.76 -5.94 1.03
CA ALA A 37 -3.69 -6.84 -0.11
C ALA A 37 -5.05 -7.10 -0.77
N LEU A 38 -6.10 -7.35 0.02
CA LEU A 38 -7.44 -7.62 -0.51
C LEU A 38 -8.00 -6.40 -1.26
N ASP A 39 -7.93 -5.22 -0.63
CA ASP A 39 -8.39 -3.95 -1.22
C ASP A 39 -7.69 -3.66 -2.57
N LEU A 40 -6.37 -3.88 -2.64
CA LEU A 40 -5.58 -3.64 -3.85
C LEU A 40 -5.96 -4.61 -4.99
N ALA A 41 -6.28 -5.86 -4.64
CA ALA A 41 -6.70 -6.89 -5.59
C ALA A 41 -8.12 -6.62 -6.12
N GLU A 42 -9.09 -6.38 -5.24
CA GLU A 42 -10.49 -6.15 -5.63
C GLU A 42 -10.66 -4.88 -6.47
N LYS A 43 -9.92 -3.82 -6.14
CA LYS A 43 -9.91 -2.57 -6.93
C LYS A 43 -9.10 -2.67 -8.22
N LYS A 44 -8.45 -3.82 -8.48
CA LYS A 44 -7.62 -4.09 -9.67
C LYS A 44 -6.46 -3.10 -9.85
N ILE A 45 -5.96 -2.55 -8.74
CA ILE A 45 -4.81 -1.64 -8.69
C ILE A 45 -3.54 -2.44 -8.96
N LEU A 46 -3.42 -3.61 -8.34
CA LEU A 46 -2.38 -4.60 -8.61
C LEU A 46 -3.01 -5.85 -9.26
N ARG A 47 -2.28 -6.47 -10.18
CA ARG A 47 -2.73 -7.61 -10.99
C ARG A 47 -1.65 -8.68 -11.04
#